data_AF-X1ILS5-F1
#
_entry.id   AF-X1ILS5-F1
#
_cell.length_a   1.000
_cell.length_b   1.000
_cell.length_c   1.000
_cell.angle_alpha   90.00
_cell.angle_beta   90.00
_cell.angle_gamma   90.00
#
_symmetry.space_group_name_H-M   'P 1'
#
loop_
_entity.id
_entity.type
_entity.pdbx_description
1 polymer ?
#
loop_
_entity_poly.entity_id
_entity_poly.type
_entity_poly.pdbx_seq_one_letter_code
_entity_poly.pdbx_strand_id
1 'polypeptide(L)' 'MSKILELQDITRVFQLGSILSSIRITAVDRVSFHVGSAEIFGLAGESGCG' A
#
# COMPACT_ATOMS: atom_id res chain seq x y z
N MET A 1 -7.52 22.77 3.16
CA MET A 1 -8.22 21.58 3.69
C MET A 1 -7.27 20.86 4.62
N SER A 2 -7.69 20.49 5.83
CA SER A 2 -6.86 19.68 6.73
C SER A 2 -6.75 18.26 6.19
N LYS A 3 -5.53 17.72 6.15
CA LYS A 3 -5.29 16.31 5.85
C LYS A 3 -5.52 15.49 7.11
N ILE A 4 -6.22 14.36 7.00
CA ILE A 4 -6.41 13.41 8.11
C ILE A 4 -5.57 12.14 7.93
N LEU A 5 -5.19 11.83 6.69
CA LEU A 5 -4.28 10.74 6.33
C LEU A 5 -3.30 11.25 5.29
N GLU A 6 -2.04 10.87 5.41
CA GLU A 6 -1.00 11.16 4.44
C GLU A 6 -0.06 9.96 4.34
N LEU A 7 0.07 9.42 3.13
CA LEU A 7 1.01 8.36 2.77
C LEU A 7 2.00 8.94 1.77
N GLN A 8 3.29 8.71 2.03
CA GLN A 8 4.38 9.16 1.17
C GLN A 8 5.32 7.99 0.92
N ASP A 9 5.47 7.64 -0.36
CA ASP A 9 6.36 6.61 -0.90
C ASP A 9 6.28 5.26 -0.17
N ILE A 10 5.07 4.88 0.22
CA ILE A 10 4.84 3.65 0.97
C ILE A 10 5.13 2.44 0.09
N THR A 11 5.96 1.54 0.61
CA THR A 11 6.31 0.27 -0.02
C THR A 11 6.04 -0.86 0.96
N ARG A 12 5.32 -1.90 0.51
CA ARG A 12 5.05 -3.10 1.29
C ARG A 12 5.58 -4.32 0.56
N VAL A 13 6.43 -5.06 1.26
CA VAL A 13 7.07 -6.27 0.75
C VAL A 13 6.74 -7.42 1.68
N PHE A 14 6.23 -8.52 1.12
CA PHE A 14 6.03 -9.79 1.80
C PHE A 14 7.12 -10.77 1.41
N GLN A 15 7.60 -11.53 2.38
CA GLN A 15 8.55 -12.61 2.15
C GLN A 15 7.83 -13.92 2.48
N LEU A 16 7.72 -14.80 1.48
CA LEU A 16 7.07 -16.10 1.62
C LEU A 16 8.08 -17.21 1.40
N GLY A 17 8.04 -18.23 2.25
CA GLY A 17 8.91 -19.40 2.15
C GLY A 17 9.67 -19.69 3.44
N SER A 18 10.66 -20.58 3.35
CA SER A 18 11.50 -20.99 4.48
C SER A 18 12.83 -20.24 4.48
N ILE A 19 13.62 -20.41 5.55
CA ILE A 19 14.96 -19.84 5.69
C ILE A 19 15.89 -20.23 4.54
N LEU A 20 15.70 -21.42 3.95
CA LEU A 20 16.53 -21.94 2.86
C LEU A 20 16.04 -21.49 1.47
N SER A 21 14.77 -21.10 1.34
CA SER A 21 14.19 -20.64 0.09
C SER A 21 12.99 -19.74 0.37
N SER A 22 13.14 -18.46 0.02
CA SER A 22 12.08 -17.47 0.16
C SER A 22 11.92 -16.65 -1.12
N ILE A 23 10.68 -16.40 -1.51
CA ILE A 23 10.33 -15.44 -2.55
C ILE A 23 9.93 -14.11 -1.92
N ARG A 24 10.18 -13.03 -2.65
CA ARG A 24 9.81 -11.67 -2.25
C ARG A 24 8.71 -11.17 -3.17
N ILE A 25 7.61 -10.71 -2.58
CA ILE A 25 6.48 -10.12 -3.30
C ILE A 25 6.37 -8.66 -2.88
N THR A 26 6.52 -7.74 -3.83
CA THR A 26 6.21 -6.33 -3.61
C THR A 26 4.72 -6.15 -3.85
N ALA A 27 3.98 -5.93 -2.78
CA ALA A 27 2.53 -5.74 -2.77
C ALA A 27 2.20 -4.29 -3.15
N VAL A 28 2.85 -3.35 -2.47
CA VAL A 28 2.72 -1.92 -2.71
C VAL A 28 4.10 -1.36 -3.08
N ASP A 29 4.22 -0.63 -4.19
CA ASP A 29 5.49 -0.01 -4.64
C ASP A 29 5.36 1.52 -4.70
N ARG A 30 6.00 2.21 -3.75
CA ARG A 30 6.11 3.68 -3.66
C ARG A 30 4.78 4.42 -3.89
N VAL A 31 3.73 4.01 -3.18
CA VAL A 31 2.42 4.66 -3.29
C VAL A 31 2.33 5.89 -2.39
N SER A 32 1.85 7.00 -2.97
CA SER A 32 1.69 8.29 -2.32
C SER A 32 0.28 8.83 -2.53
N PHE A 33 -0.45 9.09 -1.45
CA PHE A 33 -1.75 9.78 -1.48
C PHE A 33 -2.10 10.37 -0.11
N HIS A 34 -3.10 11.23 -0.05
CA HIS A 34 -3.65 11.74 1.19
C HIS A 34 -5.17 11.69 1.16
N VAL A 35 -5.80 11.77 2.34
CA VAL A 35 -7.24 11.93 2.49
C VAL A 35 -7.50 13.17 3.33
N GLY A 36 -8.36 14.05 2.82
CA GLY A 36 -8.78 15.28 3.46
C GLY A 36 -9.89 15.09 4.48
N SER A 37 -10.06 16.06 5.37
CA SER A 37 -11.18 16.10 6.30
C SER A 37 -12.51 16.18 5.55
N ALA A 38 -13.48 15.35 5.96
CA ALA A 38 -14.80 15.20 5.34
C ALA A 38 -14.78 14.72 3.87
N GLU A 39 -13.67 14.14 3.40
CA GLU A 39 -13.58 13.50 2.08
C GLU A 39 -14.10 12.06 2.12
N ILE A 40 -14.87 11.67 1.11
CA ILE A 40 -15.19 10.26 0.83
C ILE A 40 -14.18 9.75 -0.20
N PHE A 41 -13.27 8.89 0.25
CA PHE A 41 -12.22 8.30 -0.58
C PHE A 41 -12.53 6.83 -0.88
N GLY A 42 -12.45 6.43 -2.15
CA GLY A 42 -12.62 5.04 -2.58
C GLY A 42 -11.32 4.50 -3.20
N LEU A 43 -10.88 3.33 -2.72
CA LEU A 43 -9.77 2.58 -3.32
C LEU A 43 -10.34 1.30 -3.95
N ALA A 44 -10.18 1.15 -5.25
CA ALA A 44 -10.67 0.01 -6.01
C ALA A 44 -9.53 -0.65 -6.78
N GLY A 45 -9.62 -1.98 -6.93
CA GLY A 45 -8.65 -2.78 -7.66
C GLY A 45 -9.06 -4.24 -7.71
N GLU A 46 -8.40 -4.99 -8.59
CA GLU A 46 -8.61 -6.44 -8.73
C GLU A 46 -8.08 -7.21 -7.51
N SER A 47 -8.55 -8.45 -7.33
CA SER A 47 -8.07 -9.30 -6.24
C SER A 47 -6.55 -9.49 -6.32
N GLY A 48 -5.83 -9.05 -5.28
CA GLY A 48 -4.37 -9.16 -5.18
C GLY A 48 -3.58 -8.07 -5.92
N CYS A 49 -4.19 -6.96 -6.34
CA CYS A 49 -3.51 -5.88 -7.06
C CYS A 49 -2.60 -4.99 -6.20
N GLY A 50 -2.59 -5.18 -4.88
CA GLY A 50 -1.87 -4.38 -3.91
C GLY A 50 -1.71 -5.11 -2.59
#